data_AF-A0A1A8LF08-F1
#
_entry.id   AF-A0A1A8LF08-F1
#
_cell.length_a   1.000
_cell.length_b   1.000
_cell.length_c   1.000
_cell.angle_alpha   90.00
_cell.angle_beta   90.00
_cell.angle_gamma   90.00
#
_symmetry.space_group_name_H-M   'P 1'
#
loop_
_entity.id
_entity.type
_entity.pdbx_description
1 polymer ?
#
loop_
_entity_poly.entity_id
_entity_poly.type
_entity_poly.pdbx_seq_one_letter_code
_entity_poly.pdbx_strand_id
1 'polypeptide(L)'
;YLRCYYFAVRSLINIGGLPEPVTLFEIVFQMANFFIGVFVFSSLIGQMRDVIGAATAAQTHFRASMDGCVAYMNTYTIPKLVQNRVRTWYNYTWDSQGMLDESELLDKMPLVMRTAIAVDINLATFQKIALFQGCDQQMLVDMLLRLKSIIYLPGDFVVKKGDIGKEMYIIKSGAVQVVGGPDNSIVFVTLKAGCVFGEISLLQSAKDGGNRRTANVKAYGFANLFVLEKKDLFDILVHYPESQKVLAKKGRQLMKSKAATGAQAKEEKQKGLALFGQKPPTPKLLRAFANLRKSGLLEKLKKGPEEDR
;
A
#
# COMPACT_ATOMS: atom_id res chain seq x y z
N TYR A 1 -24.85 -1.74 55.26
CA TYR A 1 -23.89 -1.24 54.25
C TYR A 1 -24.09 -1.88 52.88
N LEU A 2 -23.82 -3.19 52.69
CA LEU A 2 -23.93 -3.84 51.36
C LEU A 2 -25.30 -3.70 50.68
N ARG A 3 -26.41 -3.80 51.43
CA ARG A 3 -27.76 -3.56 50.90
C ARG A 3 -27.96 -2.12 50.41
N CYS A 4 -27.42 -1.14 51.13
CA CYS A 4 -27.48 0.27 50.75
C CYS A 4 -26.64 0.53 49.50
N TYR A 5 -25.45 -0.07 49.41
CA TYR A 5 -24.60 0.00 48.21
C TYR A 5 -25.29 -0.64 46.99
N TYR A 6 -25.90 -1.81 47.16
CA TYR A 6 -26.68 -2.48 46.12
C TYR A 6 -27.86 -1.62 45.62
N PHE A 7 -28.61 -1.00 46.54
CA PHE A 7 -29.69 -0.07 46.22
C PHE A 7 -29.18 1.15 45.44
N ALA A 8 -28.07 1.76 45.89
CA ALA A 8 -27.47 2.92 45.25
C ALA A 8 -26.97 2.62 43.83
N VAL A 9 -26.23 1.51 43.64
CA VAL A 9 -25.71 1.10 42.33
C VAL A 9 -26.83 0.79 41.35
N ARG A 10 -27.89 0.08 41.79
CA ARG A 10 -29.05 -0.19 40.93
C ARG A 10 -29.79 1.07 40.52
N SER A 11 -29.99 2.01 41.44
CA SER A 11 -30.62 3.30 41.13
C SER A 11 -29.75 4.16 40.20
N LEU A 12 -28.41 4.09 40.33
CA LEU A 12 -27.47 4.82 39.48
C LEU A 12 -27.44 4.29 38.03
N ILE A 13 -27.49 2.96 37.85
CA ILE A 13 -27.45 2.31 36.53
C ILE A 13 -28.88 2.21 35.92
N ASN A 14 -29.90 2.74 36.60
CA ASN A 14 -31.32 2.63 36.23
C ASN A 14 -31.79 1.17 36.05
N ILE A 15 -31.25 0.24 36.85
CA ILE A 15 -31.68 -1.15 36.89
C ILE A 15 -32.87 -1.24 37.84
N GLY A 16 -34.04 -1.65 37.31
CA GLY A 16 -35.28 -1.80 38.08
C GLY A 16 -35.24 -2.89 39.17
N GLY A 17 -36.36 -3.05 39.87
CA GLY A 17 -36.50 -4.03 40.96
C GLY A 17 -35.99 -3.50 42.31
N LEU A 18 -36.20 -2.22 42.57
CA LEU A 18 -36.06 -1.61 43.89
C LEU A 18 -37.40 -1.72 44.65
N PRO A 19 -37.39 -1.83 45.99
CA PRO A 19 -38.61 -1.79 46.80
C PRO A 19 -39.44 -0.54 46.49
N GLU A 20 -40.76 -0.69 46.41
CA GLU A 20 -41.66 0.44 46.15
C GLU A 20 -41.64 1.42 47.33
N PRO A 21 -41.42 2.73 47.09
CA PRO A 21 -41.43 3.73 48.16
C PRO A 21 -42.86 3.93 48.67
N VAL A 22 -43.04 3.88 49.99
CA VAL A 22 -44.37 3.95 50.63
C VAL A 22 -44.61 5.33 51.23
N THR A 23 -43.57 5.99 51.71
CA THR A 23 -43.68 7.33 52.30
C THR A 23 -43.43 8.44 51.27
N LEU A 24 -44.06 9.61 51.47
CA LEU A 24 -43.84 10.79 50.61
C LEU A 24 -42.35 11.15 50.50
N PHE A 25 -41.61 11.02 51.61
CA PHE A 25 -40.17 11.27 51.65
C PHE A 25 -39.38 10.27 50.80
N GLU A 26 -39.69 8.97 50.89
CA GLU A 26 -39.07 7.93 50.06
C GLU A 26 -39.34 8.14 48.56
N ILE A 27 -40.56 8.57 48.19
CA ILE A 27 -40.92 8.87 46.80
C ILE A 27 -40.07 10.01 46.25
N VAL A 28 -39.98 11.13 46.98
CA VAL A 28 -39.19 12.30 46.56
C VAL A 28 -37.71 11.97 46.50
N PHE A 29 -37.18 11.24 47.49
CA PHE A 29 -35.80 10.78 47.51
C PHE A 29 -35.50 9.88 46.31
N GLN A 30 -36.38 8.93 45.99
CA GLN A 30 -36.21 8.01 44.87
C GLN A 30 -36.26 8.74 43.52
N MET A 31 -37.17 9.71 43.33
CA MET A 31 -37.22 10.53 42.12
C MET A 31 -35.95 11.36 41.93
N ALA A 32 -35.46 12.01 42.99
CA ALA A 32 -34.22 12.78 42.94
C ALA A 32 -33.02 11.89 42.63
N ASN A 33 -32.94 10.70 43.25
CA ASN A 33 -31.87 9.74 43.02
C ASN A 33 -31.87 9.19 41.59
N PHE A 34 -33.03 8.90 41.01
CA PHE A 34 -33.14 8.53 39.60
C PHE A 34 -32.74 9.66 38.66
N PHE A 35 -33.16 10.90 38.94
CA PHE A 35 -32.78 12.05 38.12
C PHE A 35 -31.26 12.27 38.09
N ILE A 36 -30.62 12.22 39.27
CA ILE A 36 -29.15 12.28 39.39
C ILE A 36 -28.49 11.08 38.69
N GLY A 37 -29.07 9.88 38.85
CA GLY A 37 -28.57 8.66 38.23
C GLY A 37 -28.55 8.74 36.69
N VAL A 38 -29.67 9.16 36.10
CA VAL A 38 -29.77 9.42 34.65
C VAL A 38 -28.77 10.47 34.19
N PHE A 39 -28.60 11.56 34.95
CA PHE A 39 -27.64 12.61 34.62
C PHE A 39 -26.19 12.10 34.61
N VAL A 40 -25.77 11.37 35.66
CA VAL A 40 -24.42 10.80 35.75
C VAL A 40 -24.20 9.75 34.65
N PHE A 41 -25.17 8.87 34.41
CA PHE A 41 -25.07 7.86 33.37
C PHE A 41 -25.00 8.46 31.97
N SER A 42 -25.78 9.50 31.68
CA SER A 42 -25.73 10.24 30.41
C SER A 42 -24.37 10.91 30.20
N SER A 43 -23.77 11.48 31.26
CA SER A 43 -22.45 12.09 31.20
C SER A 43 -21.36 11.05 30.90
N LEU A 44 -21.43 9.87 31.54
CA LEU A 44 -20.50 8.76 31.29
C LEU A 44 -20.58 8.26 29.85
N ILE A 45 -21.78 8.12 29.29
CA ILE A 45 -21.96 7.75 27.87
C ILE A 45 -21.34 8.81 26.95
N GLY A 46 -21.52 10.10 27.26
CA GLY A 46 -20.90 11.20 26.51
C GLY A 46 -19.37 11.09 26.49
N GLN A 47 -18.76 10.88 27.65
CA GLN A 47 -17.31 10.70 27.75
C GLN A 47 -16.82 9.45 27.01
N MET A 48 -17.54 8.33 27.11
CA MET A 48 -17.20 7.11 26.36
C MET A 48 -17.24 7.36 24.84
N ARG A 49 -18.25 8.09 24.34
CA ARG A 49 -18.33 8.49 22.94
C ARG A 49 -17.13 9.33 22.53
N ASP A 50 -16.74 10.31 23.33
CA ASP A 50 -15.62 11.20 23.01
C ASP A 50 -14.29 10.43 22.98
N VAL A 51 -14.06 9.53 23.95
CA VAL A 51 -12.88 8.66 23.98
C VAL A 51 -12.83 7.74 22.77
N ILE A 52 -13.95 7.08 22.43
CA ILE A 52 -14.02 6.19 21.26
C ILE A 52 -13.80 6.99 19.97
N GLY A 53 -14.40 8.18 19.86
CA GLY A 53 -14.23 9.08 18.73
C GLY A 53 -12.77 9.52 18.54
N ALA A 54 -12.10 9.91 19.62
CA ALA A 54 -10.69 10.28 19.60
C ALA A 54 -9.78 9.09 19.26
N ALA A 55 -10.01 7.92 19.87
CA ALA A 55 -9.21 6.73 19.66
C ALA A 55 -9.30 6.20 18.22
N THR A 56 -10.45 6.39 17.56
CA THR A 56 -10.70 5.94 16.18
C THR A 56 -10.63 7.07 15.15
N ALA A 57 -10.18 8.25 15.53
CA ALA A 57 -10.20 9.44 14.67
C ALA A 57 -9.43 9.23 13.35
N ALA A 58 -8.21 8.68 13.42
CA ALA A 58 -7.38 8.41 12.24
C ALA A 58 -8.03 7.39 11.30
N GLN A 59 -8.58 6.31 11.85
CA GLN A 59 -9.25 5.27 11.06
C GLN A 59 -10.56 5.76 10.45
N THR A 60 -11.31 6.59 11.18
CA THR A 60 -12.54 7.22 10.69
C THR A 60 -12.24 8.17 9.55
N HIS A 61 -11.20 9.00 9.67
CA HIS A 61 -10.76 9.90 8.60
C HIS A 61 -10.37 9.12 7.33
N PHE A 62 -9.59 8.06 7.50
CA PHE A 62 -9.19 7.18 6.39
C PHE A 62 -10.40 6.55 5.69
N ARG A 63 -11.32 5.96 6.47
CA ARG A 63 -12.54 5.34 5.94
C ARG A 63 -13.43 6.35 5.23
N ALA A 64 -13.58 7.55 5.78
CA ALA A 64 -14.35 8.62 5.14
C ALA A 64 -13.77 9.00 3.76
N SER A 65 -12.45 9.07 3.62
CA SER A 65 -11.80 9.32 2.32
C SER A 65 -12.05 8.20 1.32
N MET A 66 -11.91 6.94 1.75
CA MET A 66 -12.20 5.77 0.91
C MET A 66 -13.68 5.74 0.48
N ASP A 67 -14.61 5.97 1.41
CA ASP A 67 -16.04 5.97 1.15
C ASP A 67 -16.43 7.10 0.19
N GLY A 68 -15.83 8.29 0.33
CA GLY A 68 -15.99 9.39 -0.61
C GLY A 68 -15.52 9.04 -2.03
N CYS A 69 -14.38 8.37 -2.15
CA CYS A 69 -13.87 7.91 -3.44
C CYS A 69 -14.80 6.84 -4.06
N VAL A 70 -15.28 5.88 -3.27
CA VAL A 70 -16.22 4.85 -3.72
C VAL A 70 -17.56 5.47 -4.12
N ALA A 71 -18.08 6.44 -3.37
CA ALA A 71 -19.29 7.18 -3.72
C ALA A 71 -19.13 7.89 -5.07
N TYR A 72 -18.00 8.59 -5.29
CA TYR A 72 -17.68 9.20 -6.58
C TYR A 72 -17.69 8.15 -7.71
N MET A 73 -17.00 7.02 -7.53
CA MET A 73 -16.96 5.97 -8.55
C MET A 73 -18.33 5.37 -8.86
N ASN A 74 -19.21 5.26 -7.86
CA ASN A 74 -20.58 4.78 -8.05
C ASN A 74 -21.45 5.79 -8.81
N THR A 75 -21.33 7.09 -8.50
CA THR A 75 -22.05 8.16 -9.21
C THR A 75 -21.72 8.18 -10.69
N TYR A 76 -20.45 7.98 -11.04
CA TYR A 76 -19.99 7.93 -12.44
C TYR A 76 -20.06 6.53 -13.07
N THR A 77 -20.68 5.55 -12.40
CA THR A 77 -20.87 4.17 -12.90
C THR A 77 -19.57 3.48 -13.35
N ILE A 78 -18.47 3.74 -12.63
CA ILE A 78 -17.16 3.15 -12.95
C ILE A 78 -17.21 1.62 -12.74
N PRO A 79 -16.63 0.80 -13.65
CA PRO A 79 -16.65 -0.65 -13.52
C PRO A 79 -16.10 -1.17 -12.19
N LYS A 80 -16.72 -2.23 -11.64
CA LYS A 80 -16.32 -2.86 -10.37
C LYS A 80 -14.85 -3.28 -10.33
N LEU A 81 -14.26 -3.60 -11.47
CA LEU A 81 -12.84 -3.93 -11.58
C LEU A 81 -11.95 -2.75 -11.11
N VAL A 82 -12.24 -1.54 -11.55
CA VAL A 82 -11.50 -0.33 -11.18
C VAL A 82 -11.78 0.03 -9.73
N GLN A 83 -13.03 -0.09 -9.28
CA GLN A 83 -13.41 0.15 -7.89
C GLN A 83 -12.67 -0.77 -6.91
N ASN A 84 -12.61 -2.07 -7.22
CA ASN A 84 -11.88 -3.05 -6.42
C ASN A 84 -10.38 -2.75 -6.39
N ARG A 85 -9.82 -2.28 -7.51
CA ARG A 85 -8.42 -1.85 -7.58
C ARG A 85 -8.15 -0.67 -6.64
N VAL A 86 -8.99 0.37 -6.68
CA VAL A 86 -8.88 1.54 -5.81
C VAL A 86 -9.01 1.13 -4.34
N ARG A 87 -10.00 0.29 -4.00
CA ARG A 87 -10.16 -0.22 -2.62
C ARG A 87 -8.94 -1.02 -2.14
N THR A 88 -8.35 -1.83 -3.02
CA THR A 88 -7.13 -2.60 -2.70
C THR A 88 -5.97 -1.67 -2.41
N TRP A 89 -5.82 -0.60 -3.19
CA TRP A 89 -4.81 0.43 -2.95
C TRP A 89 -5.02 1.11 -1.60
N TYR A 90 -6.23 1.59 -1.29
CA TYR A 90 -6.54 2.19 0.01
C TYR A 90 -6.19 1.23 1.16
N ASN A 91 -6.71 0.01 1.14
CA ASN A 91 -6.46 -0.96 2.22
C ASN A 91 -4.95 -1.21 2.43
N TYR A 92 -4.19 -1.40 1.35
CA TYR A 92 -2.75 -1.60 1.46
C TYR A 92 -2.01 -0.34 1.94
N THR A 93 -2.40 0.85 1.50
CA THR A 93 -1.84 2.12 1.98
C THR A 93 -2.07 2.28 3.48
N TRP A 94 -3.27 1.96 3.98
CA TRP A 94 -3.56 1.95 5.42
C TRP A 94 -2.71 0.94 6.19
N ASP A 95 -2.66 -0.31 5.72
CA ASP A 95 -1.91 -1.37 6.40
C ASP A 95 -0.39 -1.11 6.40
N SER A 96 0.13 -0.41 5.39
CA SER A 96 1.57 -0.15 5.24
C SER A 96 2.04 1.18 5.84
N GLN A 97 1.22 2.24 5.83
CA GLN A 97 1.62 3.59 6.26
C GLN A 97 0.79 4.12 7.43
N GLY A 98 -0.42 3.61 7.65
CA GLY A 98 -1.35 4.11 8.68
C GLY A 98 -1.87 5.54 8.41
N MET A 99 -1.54 6.13 7.26
CA MET A 99 -1.96 7.46 6.85
C MET A 99 -2.01 7.55 5.32
N LEU A 100 -2.79 8.50 4.79
CA LEU A 100 -2.90 8.72 3.33
C LEU A 100 -1.86 9.69 2.80
N ASP A 101 -1.56 10.74 3.56
CA ASP A 101 -0.62 11.78 3.17
C ASP A 101 0.32 12.12 4.32
N GLU A 102 1.57 11.70 4.20
CA GLU A 102 2.64 12.04 5.13
C GLU A 102 2.98 13.54 5.08
N SER A 103 2.74 14.21 3.94
CA SER A 103 3.03 15.62 3.76
C SER A 103 2.17 16.49 4.68
N GLU A 104 0.89 16.15 4.88
CA GLU A 104 -0.01 16.89 5.78
C GLU A 104 0.48 16.89 7.23
N LEU A 105 1.12 15.80 7.66
CA LEU A 105 1.73 15.69 8.98
C LEU A 105 3.00 16.54 9.06
N LEU A 106 3.87 16.42 8.06
CA LEU A 106 5.17 17.09 8.05
C LEU A 106 5.02 18.60 7.90
N ASP A 107 4.10 19.09 7.08
CA ASP A 107 3.92 20.53 6.79
C ASP A 107 3.54 21.39 8.00
N LYS A 108 3.04 20.76 9.07
CA LYS A 108 2.76 21.44 10.35
C LYS A 108 4.03 21.74 11.16
N MET A 109 5.17 21.14 10.79
CA MET A 109 6.43 21.26 11.52
C MET A 109 7.40 22.26 10.87
N PRO A 110 8.21 22.98 11.66
CA PRO A 110 9.31 23.77 11.14
C PRO A 110 10.30 22.91 10.32
N LEU A 111 10.95 23.52 9.33
CA LEU A 111 11.88 22.85 8.43
C LEU A 111 12.95 22.02 9.17
N VAL A 112 13.53 22.56 10.24
CA VAL A 112 14.58 21.89 11.03
C VAL A 112 14.12 20.53 11.54
N MET A 113 12.89 20.43 12.05
CA MET A 113 12.35 19.17 12.59
C MET A 113 12.04 18.18 11.46
N ARG A 114 11.48 18.65 10.35
CA ARG A 114 11.25 17.81 9.16
C ARG A 114 12.55 17.20 8.64
N THR A 115 13.61 18.00 8.57
CA THR A 115 14.92 17.55 8.13
C THR A 115 15.48 16.47 9.06
N ALA A 116 15.38 16.66 10.38
CA ALA A 116 15.82 15.66 11.36
C ALA A 116 15.09 14.32 11.17
N ILE A 117 13.76 14.35 11.03
CA ILE A 117 12.95 13.15 10.77
C ILE A 117 13.36 12.48 9.45
N ALA A 118 13.49 13.26 8.37
CA ALA A 118 13.87 12.73 7.06
C ALA A 118 15.24 12.04 7.09
N VAL A 119 16.20 12.63 7.81
CA VAL A 119 17.54 12.09 8.01
C VAL A 119 17.47 10.75 8.74
N ASP A 120 16.78 10.68 9.88
CA ASP A 120 16.72 9.48 10.70
C ASP A 120 16.00 8.32 10.01
N ILE A 121 14.96 8.60 9.21
CA ILE A 121 14.19 7.55 8.53
C ILE A 121 14.94 7.00 7.31
N ASN A 122 15.48 7.86 6.45
CA ASN A 122 15.84 7.46 5.09
C ASN A 122 17.33 7.63 4.74
N LEU A 123 18.12 8.43 5.48
CA LEU A 123 19.48 8.76 5.06
C LEU A 123 20.38 7.52 4.92
N ALA A 124 20.33 6.61 5.89
CA ALA A 124 21.12 5.37 5.86
C ALA A 124 20.78 4.47 4.66
N THR A 125 19.52 4.48 4.21
CA THR A 125 19.10 3.75 3.01
C THR A 125 19.63 4.42 1.76
N PHE A 126 19.56 5.75 1.68
CA PHE A 126 20.00 6.53 0.53
C PHE A 126 21.52 6.49 0.31
N GLN A 127 22.31 6.51 1.38
CA GLN A 127 23.76 6.39 1.30
C GLN A 127 24.23 5.04 0.73
N LYS A 128 23.45 3.96 0.93
CA LYS A 128 23.76 2.63 0.40
C LYS A 128 23.47 2.50 -1.09
N ILE A 129 22.67 3.39 -1.67
CA ILE A 129 22.29 3.35 -3.08
C ILE A 129 23.52 3.62 -3.95
N ALA A 130 23.84 2.68 -4.83
CA ALA A 130 25.02 2.74 -5.70
C ALA A 130 25.09 4.03 -6.54
N LEU A 131 23.95 4.59 -6.94
CA LEU A 131 23.88 5.85 -7.70
C LEU A 131 24.40 7.04 -6.89
N PHE A 132 24.10 7.11 -5.59
CA PHE A 132 24.42 8.27 -4.74
C PHE A 132 25.71 8.11 -3.92
N GLN A 133 26.38 6.95 -3.99
CA GLN A 133 27.68 6.79 -3.34
C GLN A 133 28.70 7.84 -3.85
N GLY A 134 29.38 8.53 -2.94
CA GLY A 134 30.34 9.59 -3.29
C GLY A 134 29.71 10.93 -3.65
N CYS A 135 28.38 11.08 -3.51
CA CYS A 135 27.75 12.39 -3.45
C CYS A 135 27.84 12.96 -2.03
N ASP A 136 27.76 14.28 -1.93
CA ASP A 136 27.72 14.97 -0.65
C ASP A 136 26.49 14.58 0.18
N GLN A 137 26.66 14.49 1.51
CA GLN A 137 25.59 14.13 2.43
C GLN A 137 24.53 15.23 2.49
N GLN A 138 24.91 16.52 2.42
CA GLN A 138 23.94 17.61 2.46
C GLN A 138 23.01 17.59 1.23
N MET A 139 23.55 17.28 0.05
CA MET A 139 22.74 17.05 -1.15
C MET A 139 21.70 15.94 -0.95
N LEU A 140 22.06 14.84 -0.28
CA LEU A 140 21.13 13.76 0.03
C LEU A 140 20.02 14.21 0.97
N VAL A 141 20.35 15.00 1.99
CA VAL A 141 19.37 15.57 2.92
C VAL A 141 18.39 16.48 2.18
N ASP A 142 18.88 17.36 1.32
CA ASP A 142 18.05 18.25 0.50
C ASP A 142 17.14 17.48 -0.46
N MET A 143 17.63 16.36 -1.01
CA MET A 143 16.81 15.47 -1.83
C MET A 143 15.70 14.80 -1.02
N LEU A 144 16.01 14.28 0.19
CA LEU A 144 15.04 13.58 1.03
C LEU A 144 13.82 14.44 1.34
N LEU A 145 14.00 15.75 1.52
CA LEU A 145 12.92 16.71 1.78
C LEU A 145 11.97 16.91 0.59
N ARG A 146 12.37 16.55 -0.63
CA ARG A 146 11.57 16.70 -1.86
C ARG A 146 11.04 15.38 -2.41
N LEU A 147 11.28 14.27 -1.72
CA LEU A 147 10.78 12.96 -2.14
C LEU A 147 9.31 12.78 -1.81
N LYS A 148 8.59 12.19 -2.76
CA LYS A 148 7.20 11.76 -2.54
C LYS A 148 7.15 10.23 -2.48
N SER A 149 6.52 9.66 -1.46
CA SER A 149 6.30 8.21 -1.38
C SER A 149 5.01 7.85 -2.12
N ILE A 150 5.08 6.92 -3.06
CA ILE A 150 3.93 6.43 -3.84
C ILE A 150 3.91 4.90 -3.82
N ILE A 151 2.74 4.34 -3.57
CA ILE A 151 2.49 2.90 -3.61
C ILE A 151 1.85 2.53 -4.94
N TYR A 152 2.45 1.53 -5.60
CA TYR A 152 1.93 0.90 -6.82
C TYR A 152 1.42 -0.51 -6.52
N LEU A 153 0.33 -0.90 -7.19
CA LEU A 153 -0.26 -2.23 -7.04
C LEU A 153 0.46 -3.25 -7.95
N PRO A 154 0.38 -4.55 -7.62
CA PRO A 154 0.85 -5.61 -8.51
C PRO A 154 0.20 -5.45 -9.90
N GLY A 155 1.03 -5.37 -10.93
CA GLY A 155 0.55 -5.25 -12.29
C GLY A 155 0.57 -3.83 -12.87
N ASP A 156 0.70 -2.80 -12.04
CA ASP A 156 0.67 -1.42 -12.50
C ASP A 156 1.92 -1.07 -13.30
N PHE A 157 1.74 -0.33 -14.39
CA PHE A 157 2.84 0.25 -15.15
C PHE A 157 3.27 1.56 -14.49
N VAL A 158 4.45 1.56 -13.88
CA VAL A 158 5.07 2.75 -13.29
C VAL A 158 5.61 3.66 -14.40
N VAL A 159 6.20 3.05 -15.43
CA VAL A 159 6.79 3.77 -16.56
C VAL A 159 6.42 3.06 -17.84
N LYS A 160 6.01 3.81 -18.87
CA LYS A 160 5.83 3.27 -20.22
C LYS A 160 6.88 3.82 -21.16
N LYS A 161 7.36 2.97 -22.07
CA LYS A 161 8.30 3.30 -23.12
C LYS A 161 7.69 4.38 -24.02
N GLY A 162 8.48 5.42 -24.32
CA GLY A 162 8.07 6.53 -25.16
C GLY A 162 7.47 7.71 -24.41
N ASP A 163 7.01 7.53 -23.16
CA ASP A 163 6.51 8.64 -22.33
C ASP A 163 7.62 9.63 -22.00
N ILE A 164 7.25 10.86 -21.66
CA ILE A 164 8.20 11.89 -21.26
C ILE A 164 8.64 11.63 -19.82
N GLY A 165 9.93 11.38 -19.60
CA GLY A 165 10.49 11.08 -18.29
C GLY A 165 10.76 12.34 -17.47
N LYS A 166 9.79 12.72 -16.64
CA LYS A 166 9.88 13.90 -15.75
C LYS A 166 10.38 13.60 -14.35
N GLU A 167 10.47 12.33 -13.98
CA GLU A 167 10.76 11.90 -12.60
C GLU A 167 11.74 10.72 -12.60
N MET A 168 12.39 10.48 -11.46
CA MET A 168 13.08 9.22 -11.17
C MET A 168 12.42 8.51 -10.00
N TYR A 169 12.63 7.20 -9.93
CA TYR A 169 12.04 6.33 -8.93
C TYR A 169 13.12 5.57 -8.19
N ILE A 170 12.98 5.49 -6.87
CA ILE A 170 13.84 4.73 -5.97
C ILE A 170 12.96 3.71 -5.26
N ILE A 171 13.34 2.45 -5.30
CA ILE A 171 12.53 1.38 -4.70
C ILE A 171 12.80 1.35 -3.20
N LYS A 172 11.81 1.74 -2.39
CA LYS A 172 11.86 1.64 -0.92
C LYS A 172 11.61 0.19 -0.50
N SER A 173 10.53 -0.41 -0.98
CA SER A 173 10.17 -1.79 -0.72
C SER A 173 9.42 -2.42 -1.90
N GLY A 174 9.46 -3.75 -1.99
CA GLY A 174 8.90 -4.49 -3.12
C GLY A 174 9.87 -4.64 -4.30
N ALA A 175 9.33 -4.95 -5.46
CA ALA A 175 10.10 -5.16 -6.68
C ALA A 175 9.34 -4.71 -7.93
N VAL A 176 10.08 -4.24 -8.92
CA VAL A 176 9.57 -3.85 -10.24
C VAL A 176 10.34 -4.61 -11.33
N GLN A 177 9.67 -4.85 -12.44
CA GLN A 177 10.21 -5.57 -13.58
C GLN A 177 10.26 -4.65 -14.80
N VAL A 178 11.42 -4.62 -15.45
CA VAL A 178 11.58 -3.97 -16.75
C VAL A 178 11.13 -4.98 -17.80
N VAL A 179 10.08 -4.65 -18.52
CA VAL A 179 9.41 -5.55 -19.48
C VAL A 179 9.48 -4.99 -20.89
N GLY A 180 9.40 -5.88 -21.88
CA GLY A 180 9.20 -5.53 -23.28
C GLY A 180 8.98 -6.75 -24.15
N GLY A 181 9.35 -6.65 -25.42
CA GLY A 181 8.95 -7.62 -26.45
C GLY A 181 7.51 -7.43 -26.92
N PRO A 182 7.00 -8.32 -27.78
CA PRO A 182 5.59 -8.36 -28.15
C PRO A 182 4.75 -8.57 -26.88
N ASP A 183 3.75 -7.72 -26.67
CA ASP A 183 2.82 -7.75 -25.53
C ASP A 183 3.44 -7.64 -24.12
N ASN A 184 4.65 -7.09 -23.99
CA ASN A 184 5.34 -6.95 -22.69
C ASN A 184 5.57 -8.28 -21.94
N SER A 185 5.68 -9.38 -22.69
CA SER A 185 5.85 -10.74 -22.15
C SER A 185 7.27 -11.05 -21.66
N ILE A 186 8.28 -10.32 -22.16
CA ILE A 186 9.68 -10.56 -21.84
C ILE A 186 10.11 -9.68 -20.67
N VAL A 187 10.59 -10.30 -19.59
CA VAL A 187 11.18 -9.60 -18.44
C VAL A 187 12.69 -9.51 -18.65
N PHE A 188 13.21 -8.30 -18.81
CA PHE A 188 14.65 -8.07 -18.98
C PHE A 188 15.41 -8.10 -17.64
N VAL A 189 14.85 -7.43 -16.63
CA VAL A 189 15.48 -7.35 -15.31
C VAL A 189 14.42 -7.10 -14.22
N THR A 190 14.62 -7.71 -13.06
CA THR A 190 13.85 -7.42 -11.85
C THR A 190 14.68 -6.55 -10.92
N LEU A 191 14.20 -5.35 -10.63
CA LEU A 191 14.81 -4.40 -9.70
C LEU A 191 14.15 -4.55 -8.32
N LYS A 192 14.97 -4.59 -7.27
CA LYS A 192 14.53 -4.75 -5.88
C LYS A 192 14.78 -3.46 -5.08
N ALA A 193 14.41 -3.46 -3.81
CA ALA A 193 14.68 -2.37 -2.88
C ALA A 193 16.15 -1.90 -2.94
N GLY A 194 16.34 -0.57 -2.91
CA GLY A 194 17.65 0.09 -3.05
C GLY A 194 18.11 0.31 -4.49
N CYS A 195 17.44 -0.26 -5.50
CA CYS A 195 17.68 0.07 -6.90
C CYS A 195 16.97 1.37 -7.30
N VAL A 196 17.56 2.05 -8.28
CA VAL A 196 17.03 3.28 -8.88
C VAL A 196 16.71 3.01 -10.34
N PHE A 197 15.61 3.57 -10.83
CA PHE A 197 15.25 3.53 -12.24
C PHE A 197 14.62 4.84 -12.72
N GLY A 198 14.62 5.05 -14.04
CA GLY A 198 14.17 6.29 -14.66
C GLY A 198 15.23 7.40 -14.65
N GLU A 199 16.44 7.09 -14.17
CA GLU A 199 17.60 7.97 -14.09
C GLU A 199 18.09 8.42 -15.48
N ILE A 200 17.87 7.58 -16.50
CA ILE A 200 18.34 7.81 -17.87
C ILE A 200 17.71 9.07 -18.48
N SER A 201 16.39 9.24 -18.38
CA SER A 201 15.70 10.42 -18.92
C SER A 201 16.00 11.71 -18.15
N LEU A 202 16.48 11.60 -16.92
CA LEU A 202 16.88 12.76 -16.12
C LEU A 202 18.27 13.26 -16.50
N LEU A 203 19.21 12.33 -16.70
CA LEU A 203 20.63 12.64 -16.94
C LEU A 203 20.97 12.90 -18.42
N GLN A 204 20.09 12.51 -19.35
CA GLN A 204 20.29 12.79 -20.77
C GLN A 204 19.77 14.19 -21.14
N SER A 205 20.62 14.97 -21.80
CA SER A 205 20.30 16.33 -22.21
C SER A 205 19.21 16.33 -23.29
N ALA A 206 18.32 17.34 -23.25
CA ALA A 206 17.19 17.46 -24.17
C ALA A 206 17.57 17.51 -25.65
N LYS A 207 18.84 17.85 -25.96
CA LYS A 207 19.38 17.90 -27.34
C LYS A 207 19.42 16.55 -28.07
N ASP A 208 19.48 15.42 -27.36
CA ASP A 208 19.66 14.09 -27.97
C ASP A 208 18.37 13.26 -28.07
N GLY A 209 17.19 13.88 -27.93
CA GLY A 209 15.91 13.14 -27.84
C GLY A 209 15.76 12.30 -26.56
N GLY A 210 16.67 12.48 -25.59
CA GLY A 210 16.81 11.67 -24.38
C GLY A 210 15.76 11.88 -23.29
N ASN A 211 14.75 12.72 -23.51
CA ASN A 211 13.71 12.97 -22.51
C ASN A 211 12.58 11.92 -22.52
N ARG A 212 12.68 10.88 -23.37
CA ARG A 212 11.70 9.79 -23.44
C ARG A 212 12.17 8.56 -22.67
N ARG A 213 11.21 7.85 -22.09
CA ARG A 213 11.43 6.59 -21.37
C ARG A 213 11.84 5.49 -22.36
N THR A 214 12.87 4.75 -22.02
CA THR A 214 13.47 3.75 -22.91
C THR A 214 12.85 2.37 -22.82
N ALA A 215 12.17 2.05 -21.70
CA ALA A 215 11.59 0.74 -21.44
C ALA A 215 10.28 0.85 -20.64
N ASN A 216 9.46 -0.20 -20.68
CA ASN A 216 8.30 -0.35 -19.81
C ASN A 216 8.76 -0.90 -18.45
N VAL A 217 8.25 -0.33 -17.36
CA VAL A 217 8.51 -0.81 -16.01
C VAL A 217 7.18 -1.07 -15.33
N LYS A 218 7.01 -2.30 -14.84
CA LYS A 218 5.79 -2.81 -14.22
C LYS A 218 6.07 -3.24 -12.79
N ALA A 219 5.17 -2.95 -11.86
CA ALA A 219 5.24 -3.44 -10.50
C ALA A 219 4.97 -4.95 -10.47
N TYR A 220 5.89 -5.73 -9.87
CA TYR A 220 5.73 -7.18 -9.75
C TYR A 220 4.77 -7.55 -8.61
N GLY A 221 4.88 -6.84 -7.50
CA GLY A 221 3.98 -6.91 -6.35
C GLY A 221 3.58 -5.51 -5.90
N PHE A 222 3.13 -5.38 -4.65
CA PHE A 222 3.00 -4.08 -4.03
C PHE A 222 4.40 -3.45 -3.91
N ALA A 223 4.57 -2.28 -4.50
CA ALA A 223 5.86 -1.59 -4.55
C ALA A 223 5.71 -0.18 -3.98
N ASN A 224 6.47 0.12 -2.93
CA ASN A 224 6.59 1.48 -2.42
C ASN A 224 7.82 2.13 -3.05
N LEU A 225 7.59 3.22 -3.78
CA LEU A 225 8.59 3.96 -4.52
C LEU A 225 8.70 5.37 -3.97
N PHE A 226 9.92 5.86 -3.83
CA PHE A 226 10.17 7.29 -3.72
C PHE A 226 10.29 7.90 -5.11
N VAL A 227 9.58 8.99 -5.33
CA VAL A 227 9.57 9.75 -6.58
C VAL A 227 10.30 11.06 -6.35
N LEU A 228 11.24 11.38 -7.23
CA LEU A 228 11.89 12.68 -7.29
C LEU A 228 11.68 13.30 -8.66
N GLU A 229 11.19 14.52 -8.68
CA GLU A 229 10.97 15.26 -9.93
C GLU A 229 12.31 15.75 -10.51
N LYS A 230 12.36 15.83 -11.85
CA LYS A 230 13.52 16.33 -12.59
C LYS A 230 13.89 17.73 -12.12
N LYS A 231 12.90 18.62 -12.05
CA LYS A 231 13.07 20.02 -11.66
C LYS A 231 13.74 20.10 -10.29
N ASP A 232 13.20 19.39 -9.31
CA ASP A 232 13.73 19.37 -7.95
C ASP A 232 15.17 18.87 -7.87
N LEU A 233 15.49 17.81 -8.62
CA LEU A 233 16.86 17.31 -8.70
C LEU A 233 17.80 18.35 -9.30
N PHE A 234 17.43 19.01 -10.40
CA PHE A 234 18.28 20.03 -11.03
C PHE A 234 18.47 21.25 -10.14
N ASP A 235 17.42 21.70 -9.45
CA ASP A 235 17.49 22.83 -8.52
C ASP A 235 18.48 22.53 -7.38
N ILE A 236 18.50 21.29 -6.85
CA ILE A 236 19.48 20.87 -5.84
C ILE A 236 20.89 20.82 -6.44
N LEU A 237 21.05 20.21 -7.62
CA LEU A 237 22.38 20.01 -8.22
C LEU A 237 23.12 21.31 -8.56
N VAL A 238 22.41 22.43 -8.75
CA VAL A 238 23.02 23.76 -8.93
C VAL A 238 23.89 24.14 -7.72
N HIS A 239 23.50 23.73 -6.51
CA HIS A 239 24.24 24.03 -5.29
C HIS A 239 25.39 23.04 -5.03
N TYR A 240 25.39 21.86 -5.67
CA TYR A 240 26.37 20.79 -5.45
C TYR A 240 27.02 20.32 -6.76
N PRO A 241 27.89 21.15 -7.37
CA PRO A 241 28.49 20.85 -8.69
C PRO A 241 29.39 19.61 -8.70
N GLU A 242 30.06 19.29 -7.59
CA GLU A 242 30.87 18.08 -7.48
C GLU A 242 30.01 16.81 -7.50
N SER A 243 28.91 16.80 -6.73
CA SER A 243 27.95 15.69 -6.74
C SER A 243 27.30 15.53 -8.12
N GLN A 244 27.04 16.63 -8.84
CA GLN A 244 26.54 16.59 -10.22
C GLN A 244 27.51 15.86 -11.16
N LYS A 245 28.82 16.12 -11.07
CA LYS A 245 29.84 15.42 -11.87
C LYS A 245 29.87 13.92 -11.56
N VAL A 246 29.79 13.55 -10.28
CA VAL A 246 29.74 12.14 -9.84
C VAL A 246 28.51 11.44 -10.40
N LEU A 247 27.34 12.05 -10.28
CA LEU A 247 26.08 11.52 -10.80
C LEU A 247 26.09 11.41 -12.33
N ALA A 248 26.60 12.42 -13.03
CA ALA A 248 26.73 12.38 -14.49
C ALA A 248 27.67 11.27 -14.95
N LYS A 249 28.81 11.06 -14.25
CA LYS A 249 29.75 9.98 -14.55
C LYS A 249 29.10 8.60 -14.35
N LYS A 250 28.41 8.41 -13.22
CA LYS A 250 27.69 7.16 -12.92
C LYS A 250 26.54 6.90 -13.88
N GLY A 251 25.77 7.93 -14.23
CA GLY A 251 24.72 7.86 -15.25
C GLY A 251 25.25 7.39 -16.60
N ARG A 252 26.38 7.95 -17.06
CA ARG A 252 27.03 7.52 -18.30
C ARG A 252 27.51 6.07 -18.24
N GLN A 253 28.02 5.60 -17.10
CA GLN A 253 28.43 4.20 -16.92
C GLN A 253 27.22 3.24 -16.97
N LEU A 254 26.13 3.58 -16.28
CA LEU A 254 24.89 2.81 -16.28
C LEU A 254 24.25 2.78 -17.67
N MET A 255 24.37 3.87 -18.44
CA MET A 255 23.93 3.90 -19.85
C MET A 255 24.74 2.96 -20.72
N LYS A 256 26.07 2.97 -20.59
CA LYS A 256 26.94 2.08 -21.36
C LYS A 256 26.72 0.62 -21.02
N SER A 257 26.57 0.27 -19.74
CA SER A 257 26.30 -1.11 -19.33
C SER A 257 24.92 -1.57 -19.81
N LYS A 258 23.88 -0.73 -19.66
CA LYS A 258 22.53 -1.04 -20.15
C LYS A 258 22.43 -1.13 -21.67
N ALA A 259 23.14 -0.26 -22.40
CA ALA A 259 23.23 -0.34 -23.86
C ALA A 259 23.99 -1.60 -24.34
N ALA A 260 25.03 -2.03 -23.61
CA ALA A 260 25.74 -3.28 -23.91
C ALA A 260 24.86 -4.51 -23.68
N THR A 261 24.09 -4.57 -22.58
CA THR A 261 23.09 -5.64 -22.37
C THR A 261 21.93 -5.57 -23.36
N GLY A 262 21.54 -4.38 -23.84
CA GLY A 262 20.54 -4.22 -24.90
C GLY A 262 21.02 -4.65 -26.28
N ALA A 263 22.33 -4.56 -26.55
CA ALA A 263 22.94 -5.02 -27.80
C ALA A 263 23.20 -6.54 -27.82
N GLN A 264 23.38 -7.16 -26.65
CA GLN A 264 23.48 -8.63 -26.50
C GLN A 264 22.12 -9.35 -26.53
N ALA A 265 21.01 -8.63 -26.56
CA ALA A 265 19.68 -9.19 -26.80
C ALA A 265 19.36 -9.39 -28.30
N LYS A 266 20.38 -9.67 -29.12
CA LYS A 266 20.21 -10.14 -30.51
C LYS A 266 20.40 -11.66 -30.56
N GLU A 267 19.29 -12.34 -30.82
CA GLU A 267 19.17 -13.75 -31.21
C GLU A 267 19.81 -14.80 -30.29
N GLU A 268 19.21 -15.02 -29.13
CA GLU A 268 18.90 -16.42 -28.78
C GLU A 268 17.49 -16.73 -29.29
N LYS A 269 17.41 -17.22 -30.54
CA LYS A 269 16.28 -18.05 -30.93
C LYS A 269 16.27 -19.24 -29.99
N GLN A 270 15.42 -19.22 -28.97
CA GLN A 270 15.01 -20.45 -28.31
C GLN A 270 14.37 -21.33 -29.40
N LYS A 271 15.15 -22.33 -29.85
CA LYS A 271 14.62 -23.50 -30.55
C LYS A 271 13.50 -24.06 -29.67
N GLY A 272 12.38 -24.37 -30.33
CA GLY A 272 11.11 -24.63 -29.68
C GLY A 272 11.13 -25.70 -28.59
N LEU A 273 10.12 -25.59 -27.74
CA LEU A 273 9.47 -26.69 -27.05
C LEU A 273 10.31 -27.50 -26.05
N ALA A 274 10.79 -26.87 -24.98
CA ALA A 274 11.23 -27.60 -23.78
C ALA A 274 11.19 -26.74 -22.50
N LEU A 275 10.02 -26.22 -22.10
CA LEU A 275 9.89 -25.60 -20.77
C LEU A 275 8.51 -25.78 -20.10
N PHE A 276 7.87 -26.93 -20.34
CA PHE A 276 6.95 -27.49 -19.35
C PHE A 276 7.71 -28.57 -18.60
N GLY A 277 8.17 -28.25 -17.39
CA GLY A 277 8.49 -29.27 -16.41
C GLY A 277 7.28 -30.21 -16.27
N GLN A 278 7.54 -31.51 -16.19
CA GLN A 278 6.49 -32.52 -15.99
C GLN A 278 5.60 -32.08 -14.83
N LYS A 279 4.29 -31.95 -15.08
CA LYS A 279 3.28 -31.71 -14.04
C LYS A 279 3.54 -32.66 -12.88
N PRO A 280 3.50 -32.20 -11.61
CA PRO A 280 3.63 -33.10 -10.47
C PRO A 280 2.56 -34.21 -10.58
N PRO A 281 2.91 -35.47 -10.24
CA PRO A 281 1.97 -36.58 -10.33
C PRO A 281 0.75 -36.28 -9.45
N THR A 282 -0.43 -36.42 -10.04
CA THR A 282 -1.71 -36.20 -9.36
C THR A 282 -1.79 -37.07 -8.09
N PRO A 283 -2.20 -36.52 -6.93
CA PRO A 283 -2.29 -37.27 -5.69
C PRO A 283 -3.24 -38.46 -5.83
N LYS A 284 -2.86 -39.61 -5.24
CA LYS A 284 -3.49 -40.94 -5.42
C LYS A 284 -5.01 -40.95 -5.17
N LEU A 285 -5.54 -40.04 -4.34
CA LEU A 285 -6.97 -39.89 -4.07
C LEU A 285 -7.78 -39.41 -5.28
N LEU A 286 -7.22 -38.51 -6.11
CA LEU A 286 -7.88 -38.00 -7.32
C LEU A 286 -7.94 -39.06 -8.43
N ARG A 287 -6.96 -39.97 -8.47
CA ARG A 287 -6.94 -41.09 -9.42
C ARG A 287 -7.93 -42.20 -9.03
N ALA A 288 -8.11 -42.44 -7.73
CA ALA A 288 -9.14 -43.35 -7.22
C ALA A 288 -10.56 -42.85 -7.53
N PHE A 289 -10.83 -41.56 -7.36
CA PHE A 289 -12.12 -40.96 -7.71
C PHE A 289 -12.42 -40.96 -9.21
N ALA A 290 -11.39 -40.74 -10.05
CA ALA A 290 -11.55 -40.81 -11.51
C ALA A 290 -11.84 -42.24 -12.00
N ASN A 291 -11.23 -43.26 -11.39
CA ASN A 291 -11.49 -44.65 -11.71
C ASN A 291 -12.85 -45.12 -11.19
N LEU A 292 -13.31 -44.64 -10.02
CA LEU A 292 -14.64 -44.94 -9.51
C LEU A 292 -15.76 -44.37 -10.40
N ARG A 293 -15.53 -43.18 -10.99
CA ARG A 293 -16.44 -42.56 -11.96
C ARG A 293 -16.42 -43.25 -13.33
N LYS A 294 -15.28 -43.80 -13.77
CA LYS A 294 -15.17 -44.59 -15.02
C LYS A 294 -15.73 -46.01 -14.90
N SER A 295 -15.77 -46.58 -13.70
CA SER A 295 -16.25 -47.94 -13.44
C SER A 295 -17.80 -48.06 -13.43
N GLY A 296 -18.54 -46.97 -13.63
CA GLY A 296 -20.02 -47.01 -13.64
C GLY A 296 -20.65 -47.43 -12.30
N LEU A 297 -19.86 -47.52 -11.22
CA LEU A 297 -20.33 -47.97 -9.90
C LEU A 297 -21.32 -46.97 -9.26
N LEU A 298 -21.15 -45.68 -9.58
CA LEU A 298 -22.05 -44.59 -9.16
C LEU A 298 -23.41 -44.62 -9.87
N GLU A 299 -23.50 -45.20 -11.07
CA GLU A 299 -24.78 -45.46 -11.75
C GLU A 299 -25.46 -46.72 -11.21
N LYS A 300 -24.69 -47.74 -10.83
CA LYS A 300 -25.22 -48.94 -10.17
C LYS A 300 -25.75 -48.69 -8.76
N LEU A 301 -25.21 -47.70 -8.03
CA LEU A 301 -25.74 -47.27 -6.73
C LEU A 301 -26.99 -46.39 -6.82
N LYS A 302 -27.30 -45.84 -8.01
CA LYS A 302 -28.51 -45.04 -8.25
C LYS A 302 -29.71 -45.88 -8.70
N LYS A 303 -29.48 -47.13 -9.13
CA LYS A 303 -30.53 -48.14 -9.34
C LYS A 303 -30.61 -49.03 -8.10
N GLY A 304 -31.39 -48.59 -7.11
CA GLY A 304 -31.88 -49.46 -6.04
C GLY A 304 -32.89 -50.49 -6.59
N PRO A 305 -33.21 -51.55 -5.83
CA PRO A 305 -33.95 -52.70 -6.31
C PRO A 305 -35.46 -52.45 -6.36
N GLU A 306 -36.04 -52.57 -7.56
CA GLU A 306 -37.41 -52.99 -7.85
C GLU A 306 -37.24 -54.27 -8.70
N GLU A 307 -37.92 -55.39 -8.53
CA GLU A 307 -38.96 -55.87 -7.62
C GLU A 307 -38.96 -57.40 -7.87
N ASP A 308 -38.90 -58.23 -6.83
CA ASP A 308 -39.19 -59.67 -6.94
C ASP A 308 -40.45 -59.87 -6.09
N ARG A 309 -41.61 -59.70 -6.74
CA ARG A 309 -42.95 -60.16 -6.35
C ARG A 309 -43.93 -60.01 -7.50
#